data_AF-A0A1X7SGY1-F1
#
_entry.id   AF-A0A1X7SGY1-F1
#
_cell.length_a   1.000
_cell.length_b   1.000
_cell.length_c   1.000
_cell.angle_alpha   90.00
_cell.angle_beta   90.00
_cell.angle_gamma   90.00
#
_symmetry.space_group_name_H-M   'P 1'
#
loop_
_entity.id
_entity.type
_entity.pdbx_description
1 polymer ?
#
loop_
_entity_poly.entity_id
_entity_poly.type
_entity_poly.pdbx_seq_one_letter_code
_entity_poly.pdbx_strand_id
1 'polypeptide(L)'
;MKQRLVKDDIWCLVSCHWFEKWTKFIDIALKAGTDGCNKSSHPGPVTNFTLIKFINFQAPKLKKDLAENLDYKLIPEIGWDLLIQWYGISEKSMRLS
;
A
#
# COMPACT_ATOMS: atom_id res chain seq x y z
N MET A 1 6.17 2.89 18.18
CA MET A 1 5.13 3.86 18.56
C MET A 1 4.08 3.88 17.47
N LYS A 2 2.78 3.80 17.79
CA LYS A 2 1.71 4.09 16.82
C LYS A 2 1.44 5.60 16.86
N GLN A 3 1.45 6.27 15.71
CA GLN A 3 1.12 7.70 15.63
C GLN A 3 -0.37 7.88 16.01
N ARG A 4 -0.66 8.85 16.89
CA ARG A 4 -2.05 9.19 17.22
C ARG A 4 -2.63 9.99 16.07
N LEU A 5 -3.92 9.79 15.80
CA LEU A 5 -4.67 10.64 14.88
C LEU A 5 -4.81 12.04 15.50
N VAL A 6 -4.15 13.03 14.92
CA VAL A 6 -4.33 14.44 15.28
C VAL A 6 -5.20 15.10 14.21
N LYS A 7 -6.06 16.02 14.64
CA LYS A 7 -6.87 16.81 13.71
C LYS A 7 -5.95 17.54 12.72
N ASP A 8 -6.35 17.56 11.46
CA ASP A 8 -5.65 18.20 10.34
C ASP A 8 -4.39 17.45 9.84
N ASP A 9 -4.09 16.26 10.37
CA ASP A 9 -3.07 15.37 9.81
C ASP A 9 -3.52 14.76 8.47
N ILE A 10 -2.56 14.58 7.56
CA ILE A 10 -2.75 13.83 6.31
C ILE A 10 -2.48 12.34 6.56
N TRP A 11 -3.45 11.51 6.17
CA TRP A 11 -3.36 10.05 6.24
C TRP A 11 -3.62 9.44 4.87
N CYS A 12 -2.81 8.44 4.53
CA CYS A 12 -2.85 7.77 3.24
C CYS A 12 -3.45 6.36 3.38
N LEU A 13 -4.22 5.95 2.38
CA LEU A 13 -4.77 4.59 2.30
C LEU A 13 -3.79 3.67 1.58
N VAL A 14 -3.49 2.54 2.19
CA VAL A 14 -2.78 1.42 1.54
C VAL A 14 -3.68 0.20 1.51
N SER A 15 -3.80 -0.43 0.35
CA SER A 15 -4.50 -1.72 0.21
C SER A 15 -3.95 -2.76 1.19
N CYS A 16 -4.83 -3.37 1.99
CA CYS A 16 -4.47 -4.50 2.85
C CYS A 16 -3.84 -5.63 2.05
N HIS A 17 -4.30 -5.86 0.81
CA HIS A 17 -3.73 -6.89 -0.06
C HIS A 17 -2.24 -6.67 -0.36
N TRP A 18 -1.84 -5.43 -0.63
CA TRP A 18 -0.43 -5.10 -0.84
C TRP A 18 0.33 -5.10 0.50
N PHE A 19 -0.26 -4.52 1.54
CA PHE A 19 0.34 -4.39 2.86
C PHE A 19 0.66 -5.74 3.52
N GLU A 20 -0.21 -6.74 3.37
CA GLU A 20 0.01 -8.10 3.86
C GLU A 20 1.17 -8.80 3.14
N LYS A 21 1.32 -8.59 1.82
CA LYS A 21 2.46 -9.11 1.07
C LYS A 21 3.76 -8.46 1.56
N TRP A 22 3.75 -7.15 1.76
CA TRP A 22 4.89 -6.42 2.29
C TRP A 22 5.26 -6.91 3.70
N THR A 23 4.28 -7.07 4.59
CA THR A 23 4.53 -7.56 5.96
C THR A 23 5.13 -8.96 5.96
N LYS A 24 4.59 -9.88 5.15
CA LYS A 24 5.14 -11.24 4.98
C LYS A 24 6.57 -11.22 4.44
N PHE A 25 6.86 -10.34 3.48
CA PHE A 25 8.20 -10.17 2.93
C PHE A 25 9.19 -9.72 4.02
N ILE A 26 8.82 -8.72 4.81
CA ILE A 26 9.65 -8.24 5.93
C ILE A 26 9.85 -9.34 6.98
N ASP A 27 8.81 -10.09 7.34
CA ASP A 27 8.93 -11.23 8.28
C ASP A 27 9.91 -12.29 7.80
N ILE A 28 9.92 -12.59 6.50
CA ILE A 28 10.89 -13.52 5.88
C ILE A 28 12.30 -12.93 5.97
N ALA A 29 12.47 -11.66 5.55
CA ALA A 29 13.75 -10.98 5.57
C ALA A 29 14.37 -10.92 6.97
N LEU A 30 13.54 -10.70 7.99
CA LEU A 30 13.97 -10.65 9.39
C LEU A 30 14.38 -12.03 9.94
N LYS A 31 13.73 -13.11 9.49
CA LYS A 31 13.98 -14.48 9.99
C LYS A 31 15.12 -15.19 9.26
N ALA A 32 15.17 -15.04 7.94
CA ALA A 32 16.07 -15.79 7.06
C ALA A 32 17.20 -14.94 6.48
N GLY A 33 17.27 -13.65 6.82
CA GLY A 33 18.14 -12.69 6.16
C GLY A 33 17.70 -12.37 4.73
N THR A 34 18.44 -11.51 4.06
CA THR A 34 18.17 -11.09 2.67
C THR A 34 18.29 -12.23 1.67
N ASP A 35 19.07 -13.26 1.99
CA ASP A 35 19.33 -14.41 1.11
C ASP A 35 18.11 -15.35 1.02
N GLY A 36 17.22 -15.30 2.01
CA GLY A 36 15.94 -16.01 1.99
C GLY A 36 14.85 -15.32 1.16
N CYS A 37 15.07 -14.05 0.77
CA CYS A 37 14.12 -13.28 -0.02
C CYS A 37 14.29 -13.55 -1.51
N ASN A 38 13.41 -14.34 -2.10
CA ASN A 38 13.37 -14.53 -3.55
C ASN A 38 12.49 -13.48 -4.25
N LYS A 39 12.67 -13.30 -5.57
CA LYS A 39 11.87 -12.36 -6.39
C LYS A 39 10.36 -12.57 -6.26
N SER A 40 9.89 -13.79 -6.01
CA SER A 40 8.47 -14.10 -5.84
C SER A 40 7.87 -13.65 -4.50
N SER A 41 8.71 -13.48 -3.47
CA SER A 41 8.28 -13.00 -2.14
C SER A 41 8.21 -11.47 -2.06
N HIS A 42 8.88 -10.77 -2.98
CA HIS A 42 8.89 -9.30 -3.02
C HIS A 42 7.47 -8.76 -3.28
N PRO A 43 6.99 -7.75 -2.52
CA PRO A 43 5.62 -7.26 -2.67
C PRO A 43 5.37 -6.53 -4.00
N GLY A 44 6.44 -6.08 -4.66
CA GLY A 44 6.39 -5.25 -5.84
C GLY A 44 5.95 -3.81 -5.53
N PRO A 45 5.72 -2.98 -6.56
CA PRO A 45 5.30 -1.59 -6.36
C PRO A 45 3.99 -1.47 -5.58
N VAL A 46 3.90 -0.42 -4.76
CA VAL A 46 2.69 -0.09 -4.00
C VAL A 46 1.52 0.02 -4.96
N THR A 47 0.41 -0.64 -4.64
CA THR A 47 -0.77 -0.62 -5.51
C THR A 47 -2.08 -0.65 -4.71
N ASN A 48 -2.97 0.27 -5.08
CA ASN A 48 -4.30 0.41 -4.48
C ASN A 48 -5.42 -0.08 -5.42
N PHE A 49 -5.08 -0.88 -6.43
CA PHE A 49 -6.03 -1.38 -7.44
C PHE A 49 -7.25 -2.10 -6.83
N THR A 50 -7.10 -2.74 -5.66
CA THR A 50 -8.22 -3.41 -4.96
C THR A 50 -9.21 -2.43 -4.37
N LEU A 51 -8.79 -1.20 -4.05
CA LEU A 51 -9.60 -0.14 -3.45
C LEU A 51 -10.32 0.71 -4.48
N ILE A 52 -9.83 0.75 -5.72
CA ILE A 52 -10.34 1.61 -6.78
C ILE A 52 -11.24 0.85 -7.76
N LYS A 53 -12.20 1.57 -8.31
CA LYS A 53 -12.96 1.18 -9.49
C LYS A 53 -12.49 2.02 -10.68
N PHE A 54 -12.19 1.35 -11.78
CA PHE A 54 -11.90 2.00 -13.05
C PHE A 54 -13.23 2.32 -13.73
N ILE A 55 -13.37 3.57 -14.18
CA ILE A 55 -14.50 4.02 -14.97
C ILE A 55 -13.91 4.50 -16.29
N ASN A 56 -14.46 4.02 -17.41
CA ASN A 56 -13.93 4.36 -18.72
C ASN A 56 -13.84 5.89 -18.89
N PHE A 57 -12.68 6.35 -19.35
CA PHE A 57 -12.38 7.77 -19.61
C PHE A 57 -12.53 8.69 -18.38
N GLN A 58 -12.50 8.16 -17.15
CA GLN A 58 -12.55 8.94 -15.91
C GLN A 58 -11.42 8.55 -14.96
N ALA A 59 -11.08 9.49 -14.08
CA ALA A 59 -10.18 9.22 -12.97
C ALA A 59 -10.70 8.05 -12.12
N PRO A 60 -9.81 7.15 -11.65
CA PRO A 60 -10.19 6.09 -10.74
C PRO A 60 -10.89 6.64 -9.50
N LYS A 61 -11.94 5.96 -9.05
CA LYS A 61 -12.69 6.33 -7.84
C LYS A 61 -12.54 5.24 -6.80
N LEU A 62 -12.61 5.58 -5.52
CA LEU A 62 -12.70 4.58 -4.47
C LEU A 62 -13.99 3.75 -4.64
N LYS A 63 -13.89 2.46 -4.32
CA LYS A 63 -15.06 1.60 -4.13
C LYS A 63 -15.84 2.08 -2.90
N LYS A 64 -17.12 1.73 -2.88
CA LYS A 64 -17.98 1.97 -1.70
C LYS A 64 -17.74 0.88 -0.67
N ASP A 65 -18.16 1.14 0.57
CA ASP A 65 -18.21 0.16 1.65
C ASP A 65 -16.86 -0.50 2.00
N LEU A 66 -15.77 0.25 1.82
CA LEU A 66 -14.43 -0.17 2.22
C LEU A 66 -14.27 -0.05 3.73
N ALA A 67 -13.77 -1.11 4.37
CA ALA A 67 -13.53 -1.16 5.80
C ALA A 67 -12.03 -1.07 6.13
N GLU A 68 -11.69 -0.25 7.12
CA GLU A 68 -10.35 -0.19 7.67
C GLU A 68 -9.97 -1.56 8.27
N ASN A 69 -8.71 -1.96 8.10
CA ASN A 69 -8.13 -3.24 8.50
C ASN A 69 -8.62 -4.47 7.72
N LEU A 70 -9.70 -4.37 6.95
CA LEU A 70 -10.15 -5.41 6.02
C LEU A 70 -9.67 -5.11 4.59
N ASP A 71 -10.02 -3.94 4.07
CA ASP A 71 -9.69 -3.55 2.71
C ASP A 71 -8.43 -2.68 2.64
N TYR A 72 -8.28 -1.75 3.59
CA TYR A 72 -7.17 -0.81 3.63
C TYR A 72 -6.58 -0.61 5.04
N LYS A 73 -5.35 -0.14 5.09
CA LYS A 73 -4.69 0.42 6.27
C LYS A 73 -4.54 1.93 6.09
N LEU A 74 -4.75 2.68 7.18
CA LEU A 74 -4.34 4.07 7.27
C LEU A 74 -2.90 4.13 7.74
N ILE A 75 -2.08 4.88 7.01
CA ILE A 75 -0.72 5.19 7.42
C ILE A 75 -0.50 6.71 7.39
N PRO A 76 0.37 7.26 8.25
CA PRO A 76 0.77 8.65 8.15
C PRO A 76 1.43 8.93 6.80
N GLU A 77 1.37 10.18 6.34
CA GLU A 77 2.01 10.65 5.10
C GLU A 77 3.49 10.24 5.01
N ILE A 78 4.26 10.42 6.09
CA ILE A 78 5.67 10.01 6.11
C ILE A 78 5.87 8.51 5.87
N GLY A 79 4.94 7.67 6.34
CA GLY A 79 4.98 6.24 6.09
C GLY A 79 4.71 5.92 4.62
N TRP A 80 3.80 6.67 4.00
CA TRP A 80 3.48 6.54 2.58
C TRP A 80 4.66 6.91 1.69
N ASP A 81 5.32 8.04 1.99
CA ASP A 81 6.49 8.50 1.24
C ASP A 81 7.63 7.48 1.28
N LEU A 82 7.88 6.88 2.44
CA LEU A 82 8.88 5.82 2.59
C LEU A 82 8.54 4.58 1.77
N LEU A 83 7.27 4.14 1.76
CA LEU A 83 6.85 2.99 0.95
C LEU A 83 7.03 3.27 -0.55
N ILE A 84 6.70 4.48 -1.03
CA ILE A 84 6.94 4.88 -2.41
C ILE A 84 8.43 4.92 -2.72
N GLN A 85 9.24 5.49 -1.82
CA GLN A 85 10.69 5.56 -2.01
C GLN A 85 11.32 4.16 -2.13
N TRP A 86 10.87 3.18 -1.33
CA TRP A 86 11.45 1.85 -1.30
C TRP A 86 10.93 0.92 -2.40
N TYR A 87 9.64 0.99 -2.71
CA TYR A 87 8.99 0.01 -3.60
C TYR A 87 8.49 0.62 -4.91
N GLY A 88 8.43 1.94 -5.01
CA GLY A 88 7.73 2.64 -6.08
C GLY A 88 6.21 2.48 -5.97
N ILE A 89 5.50 3.09 -6.90
CA ILE A 89 4.04 2.99 -7.03
C ILE A 89 3.67 2.45 -8.42
N SER A 90 2.70 1.55 -8.45
CA SER A 90 2.29 0.87 -9.69
C SER A 90 1.67 1.86 -10.66
N GLU A 91 2.05 1.80 -11.94
CA GLU A 91 1.42 2.57 -13.03
C GLU A 91 -0.10 2.37 -13.12
N LYS A 92 -0.60 1.19 -12.73
CA LYS A 92 -2.06 0.92 -12.66
C LYS A 92 -2.76 1.73 -11.57
N SER A 93 -2.02 2.18 -10.56
CA SER A 93 -2.47 3.17 -9.58
C SER A 93 -2.22 4.62 -10.06
N MET A 94 -1.31 4.83 -11.03
CA MET A 94 -0.99 6.14 -11.61
C MET A 94 -1.71 6.47 -12.93
N ARG A 95 -2.62 5.65 -13.46
CA ARG A 95 -3.19 5.91 -14.80
C ARG A 95 -4.06 7.17 -14.79
N LEU A 96 -3.39 8.29 -15.03
CA LEU A 96 -3.81 9.65 -15.26
C LEU A 96 -3.12 10.06 -16.55
N SER A 97 -3.87 10.02 -17.65
CA SER A 97 -3.55 10.69 -18.91
C SER A 97 -4.88 11.07 -19.56
#